data_AF-A0A179IDJ9-F1
#
_entry.id   AF-A0A179IDJ9-F1
#
_cell.length_a   1.000
_cell.length_b   1.000
_cell.length_c   1.000
_cell.angle_alpha   90.00
_cell.angle_beta   90.00
_cell.angle_gamma   90.00
#
_symmetry.space_group_name_H-M   'P 1'
#
loop_
_entity.id
_entity.type
_entity.pdbx_description
1 polymer ?
#
loop_
_entity_poly.entity_id
_entity_poly.type
_entity_poly.pdbx_seq_one_letter_code
_entity_poly.pdbx_strand_id
1 'polypeptide(L)'
;MPRFVPVTAILISFLSTLIIILHPTASTYFRPLISSLFSPTPTNSPKITTTQPANSETPMIKAGSNMSKSVLRQAKITPHRSGARGHSDHGWLNTYHSFSFADWYDPKFVNFGALRVLNEDREADAEPAVAGSIPIHADFAMGAGIVEPERTFEWVVGARSTDANKRKVYVHVPMTQGGKAKIRIDGREDAELAEGDGAFVEGVYAGDKLAIESIGSAAAEVIVLDTA
;
A
#
# COMPACT_ATOMS: atom_id res chain seq x y z
N MET A 1 -26.55 1.24 16.74
CA MET A 1 -26.56 -0.17 17.21
C MET A 1 -25.29 -0.42 18.02
N PRO A 2 -25.36 -0.91 19.27
CA PRO A 2 -24.17 -1.26 20.05
C PRO A 2 -23.54 -2.54 19.51
N ARG A 3 -22.20 -2.59 19.43
CA ARG A 3 -21.46 -3.78 18.98
C ARG A 3 -21.23 -4.71 20.17
N PHE A 4 -21.87 -5.88 20.16
CA PHE A 4 -21.57 -6.96 21.11
C PHE A 4 -20.21 -7.59 20.77
N VAL A 5 -19.25 -7.49 21.69
CA VAL A 5 -18.04 -8.32 21.68
C VAL A 5 -18.41 -9.69 22.23
N PRO A 6 -18.07 -10.81 21.56
CA PRO A 6 -18.43 -12.13 22.06
C PRO A 6 -17.66 -12.47 23.33
N VAL A 7 -18.40 -12.71 24.42
CA VAL A 7 -17.91 -13.02 25.78
C VAL A 7 -16.91 -14.20 25.82
N THR A 8 -16.98 -15.10 24.83
CA THR A 8 -16.08 -16.24 24.67
C THR A 8 -14.61 -15.87 24.48
N ALA A 9 -14.29 -14.75 23.81
CA ALA A 9 -12.90 -14.35 23.60
C ALA A 9 -12.22 -13.88 24.89
N ILE A 10 -12.99 -13.21 25.77
CA ILE A 10 -12.52 -12.72 27.06
C ILE A 10 -12.24 -13.89 28.01
N LEU A 11 -13.13 -14.90 28.03
CA LEU A 11 -13.00 -16.06 28.91
C LEU A 11 -11.70 -16.88 28.67
N ILE A 12 -11.28 -17.03 27.41
CA ILE A 12 -10.04 -17.75 27.05
C ILE A 12 -8.78 -16.99 27.51
N SER A 13 -8.79 -15.65 27.43
CA SER A 13 -7.69 -14.81 27.90
C SER A 13 -7.51 -14.91 29.42
N PHE A 14 -8.61 -14.81 30.18
CA PHE A 14 -8.57 -14.95 31.64
C PHE A 14 -8.17 -16.36 32.10
N LEU A 15 -8.64 -17.41 31.43
CA LEU A 15 -8.28 -18.78 31.80
C LEU A 15 -6.80 -19.09 31.52
N SER A 16 -6.25 -18.59 30.41
CA SER A 16 -4.83 -18.80 30.09
C SER A 16 -3.87 -18.05 31.03
N THR A 17 -4.20 -16.81 31.40
CA THR A 17 -3.43 -16.04 32.40
C THR A 17 -3.52 -16.64 33.80
N LEU A 18 -4.70 -17.11 34.22
CA LEU A 18 -4.87 -17.77 35.52
C LEU A 18 -4.07 -19.08 35.64
N ILE A 19 -3.97 -19.87 34.57
CA ILE A 19 -3.15 -21.10 34.53
C ILE A 19 -1.65 -20.78 34.70
N ILE A 20 -1.16 -19.72 34.05
CA ILE A 20 0.25 -19.28 34.14
C ILE A 20 0.59 -18.80 35.55
N ILE A 21 -0.34 -18.10 36.22
CA ILE A 21 -0.16 -17.60 37.59
C ILE A 21 -0.19 -18.74 38.62
N LEU A 22 -1.10 -19.71 38.47
CA LEU A 22 -1.27 -20.81 39.42
C LEU A 22 -0.23 -21.93 39.27
N HIS A 23 0.36 -22.13 38.09
CA HIS A 23 1.35 -23.18 37.83
C HIS A 23 2.53 -22.64 36.99
N PRO A 24 3.55 -22.01 37.61
CA PRO A 24 4.68 -21.40 36.89
C PRO A 24 5.51 -22.39 36.06
N THR A 25 5.42 -23.70 36.35
CA THR A 25 6.05 -24.79 35.60
C THR A 25 5.28 -25.20 34.32
N ALA A 26 4.08 -24.66 34.08
CA ALA A 26 3.30 -24.98 32.87
C ALA A 26 3.97 -24.47 31.58
N SER A 27 4.77 -23.40 31.67
CA SER A 27 5.48 -22.78 30.53
C SER A 27 6.46 -23.73 29.82
N THR A 28 6.97 -24.74 30.54
CA THR A 28 7.91 -25.73 30.01
C THR A 28 7.29 -26.70 29.01
N TYR A 29 5.97 -26.95 29.07
CA TYR A 29 5.29 -27.91 28.19
C TYR A 29 4.98 -27.36 26.79
N PHE A 30 4.92 -26.03 26.61
CA PHE A 30 4.55 -25.40 25.34
C PHE A 30 5.72 -24.94 24.47
N ARG A 31 6.96 -24.98 24.97
CA ARG A 31 8.15 -24.53 24.22
C ARG A 31 8.56 -25.36 22.99
N PRO A 32 8.39 -26.70 22.89
CA PRO A 32 8.95 -27.45 21.76
C PRO A 32 8.12 -27.38 20.46
N LEU A 33 6.95 -26.74 20.46
CA LEU A 33 6.08 -26.67 19.27
C LEU A 33 6.46 -25.52 18.30
N ILE A 34 7.16 -24.49 18.78
CA ILE A 34 7.43 -23.27 18.00
C ILE A 34 8.79 -23.33 17.27
N SER A 35 9.77 -24.08 17.79
CA SER A 35 11.14 -24.12 17.23
C SER A 35 11.27 -24.90 15.93
N SER A 36 10.29 -25.72 15.53
CA SER A 36 10.31 -26.47 14.26
C SER A 36 9.83 -25.67 13.05
N LEU A 37 9.20 -24.50 13.26
CA LEU A 37 8.62 -23.67 12.19
C LEU A 37 9.63 -22.70 11.55
N PHE A 38 10.81 -22.50 12.16
CA PHE A 38 11.80 -21.53 11.71
C PHE A 38 13.24 -22.08 11.74
N SER A 39 13.57 -22.92 10.76
CA SER A 39 14.95 -23.29 10.43
C SER A 39 15.30 -22.74 9.04
N PRO A 40 16.32 -21.87 8.88
CA PRO A 40 16.74 -21.36 7.58
C PRO A 40 17.57 -22.39 6.81
N THR A 41 17.31 -22.52 5.50
CA THR A 41 18.04 -23.43 4.60
C THR A 41 19.34 -22.77 4.09
N PRO A 42 20.49 -23.47 4.04
CA PRO A 42 21.73 -22.90 3.54
C PRO A 42 21.77 -22.79 2.00
N THR A 43 22.19 -21.64 1.48
CA THR A 43 22.37 -21.38 0.05
C THR A 43 23.83 -21.56 -0.38
N ASN A 44 24.08 -22.48 -1.32
CA ASN A 44 25.37 -22.60 -2.02
C ASN A 44 25.37 -21.77 -3.31
N SER A 45 26.38 -20.92 -3.50
CA SER A 45 26.59 -20.14 -4.73
C SER A 45 27.59 -20.84 -5.67
N PRO A 46 27.28 -21.06 -6.96
CA PRO A 46 28.24 -21.61 -7.92
C PRO A 46 29.27 -20.58 -8.40
N LYS A 47 30.52 -21.02 -8.56
CA LYS A 47 31.64 -20.23 -9.08
C LYS A 47 31.71 -20.41 -10.60
N ILE A 48 31.80 -19.32 -11.38
CA ILE A 48 31.85 -19.38 -12.85
C ILE A 48 33.31 -19.44 -13.32
N THR A 49 33.61 -20.41 -14.19
CA THR A 49 34.87 -20.52 -14.93
C THR A 49 34.61 -20.32 -16.43
N THR A 50 35.45 -19.53 -17.09
CA THR A 50 35.33 -19.16 -18.51
C THR A 50 36.01 -20.18 -19.43
N THR A 51 35.29 -20.65 -20.45
CA THR A 51 35.89 -21.25 -21.66
C THR A 51 35.04 -20.94 -22.90
N GLN A 52 35.67 -20.40 -23.95
CA GLN A 52 35.18 -20.33 -25.34
C GLN A 52 36.00 -21.35 -26.16
N PRO A 53 35.53 -21.93 -27.30
CA PRO A 53 35.57 -21.18 -28.57
C PRO A 53 34.60 -21.61 -29.72
N ALA A 54 34.64 -20.82 -30.81
CA ALA A 54 34.55 -21.18 -32.25
C ALA A 54 33.23 -21.66 -32.95
N ASN A 55 32.69 -20.76 -33.77
CA ASN A 55 32.39 -20.85 -35.22
C ASN A 55 31.55 -22.01 -35.83
N SER A 56 30.41 -21.66 -36.46
CA SER A 56 29.99 -22.10 -37.82
C SER A 56 28.70 -21.38 -38.27
N GLU A 57 28.41 -21.37 -39.58
CA GLU A 57 27.47 -20.43 -40.22
C GLU A 57 26.02 -20.94 -40.38
N THR A 58 25.04 -20.01 -40.30
CA THR A 58 23.64 -20.00 -40.82
C THR A 58 22.83 -21.31 -41.01
N PRO A 59 21.54 -21.35 -40.56
CA PRO A 59 20.51 -20.47 -41.15
C PRO A 59 19.36 -20.02 -40.21
N MET A 60 18.51 -19.12 -40.74
CA MET A 60 17.14 -18.74 -40.30
C MET A 60 16.74 -19.07 -38.85
N ILE A 61 16.72 -18.05 -37.98
CA ILE A 61 16.17 -18.16 -36.61
C ILE A 61 14.66 -18.45 -36.68
N LYS A 62 14.32 -19.73 -36.57
CA LYS A 62 13.05 -20.15 -36.00
C LYS A 62 13.04 -19.63 -34.57
N ALA A 63 12.15 -18.72 -34.22
CA ALA A 63 12.02 -18.18 -32.87
C ALA A 63 11.49 -19.26 -31.91
N GLY A 64 12.35 -20.21 -31.56
CA GLY A 64 12.13 -21.14 -30.45
C GLY A 64 12.08 -20.31 -29.18
N SER A 65 10.86 -20.08 -28.68
CA SER A 65 10.63 -19.29 -27.49
C SER A 65 11.21 -19.99 -26.27
N ASN A 66 12.44 -19.63 -25.92
CA ASN A 66 13.00 -19.83 -24.58
C ASN A 66 12.22 -18.94 -23.60
N MET A 67 10.96 -19.30 -23.36
CA MET A 67 10.14 -18.82 -22.28
C MET A 67 10.85 -19.16 -20.98
N SER A 68 11.51 -18.15 -20.38
CA SER A 68 12.02 -18.23 -19.02
C SER A 68 10.90 -18.77 -18.13
N LYS A 69 11.13 -19.96 -17.53
CA LYS A 69 10.06 -20.66 -16.82
C LYS A 69 9.66 -19.81 -15.61
N SER A 70 8.41 -19.31 -15.63
CA SER A 70 7.85 -18.43 -14.59
C SER A 70 8.24 -18.87 -13.17
N VAL A 71 8.73 -17.90 -12.39
CA VAL A 71 9.15 -18.09 -10.99
C VAL A 71 7.96 -18.43 -10.09
N LEU A 72 6.75 -17.98 -10.44
CA LEU A 72 5.52 -18.18 -9.68
C LEU A 72 4.68 -19.34 -10.24
N ARG A 73 5.24 -20.57 -10.24
CA ARG A 73 4.57 -21.76 -10.79
C ARG A 73 3.23 -22.08 -10.14
N GLN A 74 3.07 -21.70 -8.87
CA GLN A 74 1.87 -21.89 -8.06
C GLN A 74 0.81 -20.78 -8.26
N ALA A 75 1.14 -19.67 -8.93
CA ALA A 75 0.22 -18.55 -9.08
C ALA A 75 -0.72 -18.76 -10.29
N LYS A 76 -2.02 -18.85 -10.04
CA LYS A 76 -3.05 -18.79 -11.09
C LYS A 76 -3.30 -17.34 -11.51
N ILE A 77 -2.63 -16.89 -12.56
CA ILE A 77 -2.89 -15.59 -13.18
C ILE A 77 -4.13 -15.72 -14.08
N THR A 78 -5.18 -14.95 -13.79
CA THR A 78 -6.40 -14.88 -14.61
C THR A 78 -6.52 -13.48 -15.19
N PRO A 79 -6.32 -13.25 -16.50
CA PRO A 79 -6.40 -11.92 -17.08
C PRO A 79 -7.83 -11.36 -17.06
N HIS A 80 -8.05 -10.27 -16.33
CA HIS A 80 -9.24 -9.43 -16.50
C HIS A 80 -8.92 -8.39 -17.59
N ARG A 81 -9.59 -8.48 -18.74
CA ARG A 81 -9.33 -7.64 -19.92
C ARG A 81 -10.31 -6.46 -19.95
N SER A 82 -9.90 -5.33 -20.52
CA SER A 82 -10.70 -4.10 -20.59
C SER A 82 -12.10 -4.32 -21.20
N GLY A 83 -12.21 -5.11 -22.27
CA GLY A 83 -13.49 -5.48 -22.90
C GLY A 83 -14.36 -6.48 -22.14
N ALA A 84 -13.96 -6.89 -20.93
CA ALA A 84 -14.76 -7.71 -20.01
C ALA A 84 -15.24 -6.92 -18.78
N ARG A 85 -14.99 -5.60 -18.75
CA ARG A 85 -15.50 -4.68 -17.73
C ARG A 85 -16.96 -4.32 -18.01
N GLY A 86 -17.68 -3.91 -16.97
CA GLY A 86 -18.89 -3.12 -17.13
C GLY A 86 -18.56 -1.79 -17.79
N HIS A 87 -19.53 -1.24 -18.51
CA HIS A 87 -19.43 0.08 -19.12
C HIS A 87 -20.79 0.77 -19.01
N SER A 88 -20.78 2.00 -18.52
CA SER A 88 -21.95 2.87 -18.48
C SER A 88 -21.54 4.25 -19.02
N ASP A 89 -22.32 4.77 -19.95
CA ASP A 89 -22.17 6.14 -20.46
C ASP A 89 -23.44 6.91 -20.13
N HIS A 90 -23.32 7.87 -19.20
CA HIS A 90 -24.38 8.74 -18.74
C HIS A 90 -24.34 10.12 -19.42
N GLY A 91 -23.52 10.29 -20.47
CA GLY A 91 -23.27 11.55 -21.18
C GLY A 91 -22.34 12.50 -20.42
N TRP A 92 -22.59 12.71 -19.12
CA TRP A 92 -21.72 13.50 -18.23
C TRP A 92 -20.64 12.66 -17.55
N LEU A 93 -20.81 11.33 -17.48
CA LEU A 93 -19.87 10.37 -16.90
C LEU A 93 -19.84 9.10 -17.75
N ASN A 94 -18.65 8.76 -18.23
CA ASN A 94 -18.32 7.54 -18.94
C ASN A 94 -17.41 6.68 -18.04
N THR A 95 -17.97 5.59 -17.51
CA THR A 95 -17.36 4.78 -16.44
C THR A 95 -17.19 3.33 -16.87
N TYR A 96 -16.04 2.73 -16.51
CA TYR A 96 -15.77 1.30 -16.70
C TYR A 96 -15.58 0.58 -15.36
N HIS A 97 -16.43 -0.40 -15.08
CA HIS A 97 -16.46 -1.13 -13.81
C HIS A 97 -15.69 -2.45 -13.89
N SER A 98 -14.67 -2.64 -13.04
CA SER A 98 -13.98 -3.94 -12.91
C SER A 98 -14.68 -4.91 -11.95
N PHE A 99 -15.63 -4.41 -11.13
CA PHE A 99 -16.48 -5.20 -10.24
C PHE A 99 -17.94 -4.73 -10.35
N SER A 100 -18.88 -5.60 -10.00
CA SER A 100 -20.32 -5.33 -10.01
C SER A 100 -20.63 -4.11 -9.15
N PHE A 101 -21.17 -3.07 -9.77
CA PHE A 101 -21.35 -1.75 -9.16
C PHE A 101 -22.46 -0.98 -9.90
N ALA A 102 -23.22 -0.18 -9.14
CA ALA A 102 -24.44 0.47 -9.62
C ALA A 102 -25.36 -0.54 -10.35
N ASP A 103 -25.81 -0.20 -11.56
CA ASP A 103 -26.72 -1.02 -12.36
C ASP A 103 -26.01 -2.15 -13.14
N TRP A 104 -24.67 -2.21 -13.14
CA TRP A 104 -23.92 -3.28 -13.81
C TRP A 104 -23.60 -4.44 -12.85
N TYR A 105 -23.99 -5.65 -13.23
CA TYR A 105 -23.80 -6.87 -12.44
C TYR A 105 -23.26 -8.04 -13.28
N ASP A 106 -22.13 -8.60 -12.85
CA ASP A 106 -21.64 -9.92 -13.26
C ASP A 106 -21.28 -10.73 -12.00
N PRO A 107 -21.92 -11.89 -11.74
CA PRO A 107 -21.66 -12.70 -10.54
C PRO A 107 -20.21 -13.22 -10.44
N LYS A 108 -19.42 -13.18 -11.52
CA LYS A 108 -17.98 -13.53 -11.52
C LYS A 108 -17.09 -12.40 -10.99
N PHE A 109 -17.58 -11.16 -11.01
CA PHE A 109 -16.85 -9.95 -10.66
C PHE A 109 -17.50 -9.22 -9.48
N VAL A 110 -17.96 -9.92 -8.45
CA VAL A 110 -18.49 -9.27 -7.23
C VAL A 110 -17.38 -8.74 -6.33
N ASN A 111 -16.22 -9.41 -6.28
CA ASN A 111 -15.07 -9.01 -5.48
C ASN A 111 -13.78 -9.75 -5.86
N PHE A 112 -12.62 -9.25 -5.43
CA PHE A 112 -11.36 -9.99 -5.42
C PHE A 112 -10.69 -9.87 -4.05
N GLY A 113 -10.73 -10.94 -3.25
CA GLY A 113 -10.31 -10.89 -1.85
C GLY A 113 -11.12 -9.85 -1.07
N ALA A 114 -10.44 -8.83 -0.54
CA ALA A 114 -11.06 -7.67 0.12
C ALA A 114 -11.48 -6.54 -0.84
N LEU A 115 -10.96 -6.48 -2.07
CA LEU A 115 -11.34 -5.45 -3.06
C LEU A 115 -12.80 -5.63 -3.47
N ARG A 116 -13.55 -4.52 -3.56
CA ARG A 116 -15.01 -4.51 -3.81
C ARG A 116 -15.43 -3.67 -5.02
N VAL A 117 -14.80 -2.50 -5.21
CA VAL A 117 -15.10 -1.57 -6.30
C VAL A 117 -13.79 -1.08 -6.88
N LEU A 118 -13.74 -0.95 -8.21
CA LEU A 118 -12.64 -0.35 -8.94
C LEU A 118 -13.19 0.11 -10.29
N ASN A 119 -13.29 1.43 -10.47
CA ASN A 119 -13.81 2.05 -11.69
C ASN A 119 -12.69 2.80 -12.42
N GLU A 120 -12.84 2.95 -13.73
CA GLU A 120 -12.12 3.94 -14.54
C GLU A 120 -13.17 4.96 -15.02
N ASP A 121 -13.18 6.13 -14.39
CA ASP A 121 -14.21 7.15 -14.58
C ASP A 121 -13.68 8.31 -15.45
N ARG A 122 -14.51 8.79 -16.37
CA ARG A 122 -14.23 9.92 -17.26
C ARG A 122 -15.45 10.82 -17.28
N GLU A 123 -15.39 11.92 -16.55
CA GLU A 123 -16.43 12.95 -16.60
C GLU A 123 -16.24 13.81 -17.87
N ALA A 124 -17.35 14.28 -18.45
CA ALA A 124 -17.32 15.36 -19.42
C ALA A 124 -16.97 16.67 -18.67
N ASP A 125 -16.22 17.57 -19.32
CA ASP A 125 -15.72 18.83 -18.73
C ASP A 125 -16.74 19.49 -17.80
N ALA A 126 -16.51 19.37 -16.48
CA ALA A 126 -17.55 19.74 -15.53
C ALA A 126 -17.67 21.27 -15.46
N GLU A 127 -18.86 21.79 -15.68
CA GLU A 127 -19.13 23.21 -15.48
C GLU A 127 -19.04 23.54 -13.98
N PRO A 128 -18.18 24.48 -13.56
CA PRO A 128 -17.91 24.71 -12.15
C PRO A 128 -19.13 25.32 -11.44
N ALA A 129 -19.60 24.65 -10.38
CA ALA A 129 -20.76 25.08 -9.58
C ALA A 129 -20.59 26.49 -8.96
N VAL A 130 -19.36 27.00 -8.89
CA VAL A 130 -19.04 28.40 -8.59
C VAL A 130 -18.21 28.96 -9.75
N ALA A 131 -18.67 30.03 -10.40
CA ALA A 131 -17.93 30.69 -11.46
C ALA A 131 -16.53 31.13 -10.97
N GLY A 132 -15.47 30.59 -11.59
CA GLY A 132 -14.07 30.81 -11.17
C GLY A 132 -13.48 29.69 -10.29
N SER A 133 -14.24 28.64 -9.98
CA SER A 133 -13.70 27.37 -9.46
C SER A 133 -13.35 26.40 -10.60
N ILE A 134 -12.59 25.33 -10.31
CA ILE A 134 -12.09 24.35 -11.30
C ILE A 134 -12.54 22.94 -10.90
N PRO A 135 -12.94 22.06 -11.84
CA PRO A 135 -13.19 20.64 -11.58
C PRO A 135 -11.95 19.84 -11.19
N ILE A 136 -12.11 18.54 -10.92
CA ILE A 136 -10.98 17.64 -10.62
C ILE A 136 -10.21 17.29 -11.92
N HIS A 137 -9.36 18.23 -12.32
CA HIS A 137 -8.13 18.04 -13.07
C HIS A 137 -6.91 18.52 -12.25
N ALA A 138 -7.04 18.48 -10.92
CA ALA A 138 -6.02 18.99 -10.00
C ALA A 138 -4.78 18.10 -9.95
N ASP A 139 -3.66 18.72 -9.60
CA ASP A 139 -2.32 18.15 -9.63
C ASP A 139 -1.67 18.35 -8.25
N PHE A 140 -1.98 17.64 -7.15
CA PHE A 140 -2.63 16.36 -6.85
C PHE A 140 -1.83 15.07 -7.11
N ALA A 141 -0.80 14.90 -6.28
CA ALA A 141 -0.24 13.60 -5.93
C ALA A 141 -0.60 13.24 -4.48
N MET A 142 -0.66 11.95 -4.16
CA MET A 142 -0.94 11.45 -2.80
C MET A 142 0.03 10.32 -2.43
N GLY A 143 0.51 10.35 -1.20
CA GLY A 143 1.24 9.27 -0.55
C GLY A 143 0.52 8.81 0.72
N ALA A 144 0.59 7.50 1.01
CA ALA A 144 0.23 6.96 2.31
C ALA A 144 1.25 5.87 2.69
N GLY A 145 1.63 5.80 3.96
CA GLY A 145 2.65 4.86 4.42
C GLY A 145 2.61 4.63 5.93
N ILE A 146 3.24 3.54 6.36
CA ILE A 146 3.47 3.21 7.77
C ILE A 146 4.97 3.32 8.03
N VAL A 147 5.34 4.12 9.03
CA VAL A 147 6.72 4.43 9.40
C VAL A 147 7.00 3.85 10.79
N GLU A 148 7.73 2.75 10.84
CA GLU A 148 8.19 2.13 12.08
C GLU A 148 8.99 3.12 12.96
N PRO A 149 9.00 2.97 14.29
CA PRO A 149 9.76 3.84 15.19
C PRO A 149 11.23 3.98 14.78
N GLU A 150 11.80 5.17 14.95
CA GLU A 150 13.18 5.52 14.58
C GLU A 150 13.50 5.36 13.08
N ARG A 151 12.46 5.27 12.22
CA ARG A 151 12.62 5.28 10.76
C ARG A 151 12.13 6.60 10.16
N THR A 152 12.66 6.89 8.98
CA THR A 152 12.31 8.08 8.19
C THR A 152 11.68 7.63 6.88
N PHE A 153 10.55 8.22 6.54
CA PHE A 153 9.96 8.21 5.21
C PHE A 153 10.36 9.49 4.49
N GLU A 154 10.81 9.40 3.25
CA GLU A 154 11.16 10.56 2.43
C GLU A 154 10.10 10.71 1.31
N TRP A 155 9.33 11.79 1.36
CA TRP A 155 8.46 12.17 0.25
C TRP A 155 9.23 13.04 -0.73
N VAL A 156 9.21 12.68 -2.01
CA VAL A 156 9.68 13.56 -3.08
C VAL A 156 8.49 14.41 -3.52
N VAL A 157 8.56 15.71 -3.26
CA VAL A 157 7.51 16.68 -3.57
C VAL A 157 7.19 16.65 -5.07
N GLY A 158 5.90 16.63 -5.41
CA GLY A 158 5.38 16.40 -6.76
C GLY A 158 5.41 14.93 -7.22
N ALA A 159 5.81 13.98 -6.37
CA ALA A 159 5.87 12.53 -6.65
C ALA A 159 6.59 12.11 -7.96
N ARG A 160 7.34 13.02 -8.60
CA ARG A 160 7.88 12.90 -9.98
C ARG A 160 6.82 12.66 -11.06
N SER A 161 5.57 13.08 -10.82
CA SER A 161 4.42 12.82 -11.70
C SER A 161 3.51 14.05 -11.91
N THR A 162 3.94 15.22 -11.44
CA THR A 162 3.15 16.47 -11.41
C THR A 162 3.76 17.52 -12.33
N ASP A 163 2.92 18.37 -12.92
CA ASP A 163 3.35 19.39 -13.89
C ASP A 163 3.72 20.73 -13.23
N ALA A 164 3.08 21.08 -12.10
CA ALA A 164 3.38 22.33 -11.40
C ALA A 164 4.70 22.27 -10.61
N ASN A 165 5.59 23.23 -10.84
CA ASN A 165 6.88 23.27 -10.13
C ASN A 165 6.78 23.82 -8.69
N LYS A 166 5.91 24.82 -8.43
CA LYS A 166 5.66 25.29 -7.06
C LYS A 166 4.56 24.43 -6.45
N ARG A 167 4.72 24.02 -5.19
CA ARG A 167 3.87 23.04 -4.53
C ARG A 167 3.44 23.47 -3.13
N LYS A 168 2.39 22.84 -2.63
CA LYS A 168 1.96 22.83 -1.23
C LYS A 168 1.70 21.39 -0.82
N VAL A 169 2.18 21.01 0.35
CA VAL A 169 2.02 19.66 0.89
C VAL A 169 1.27 19.74 2.21
N TYR A 170 0.26 18.89 2.39
CA TYR A 170 -0.40 18.66 3.67
C TYR A 170 -0.03 17.27 4.17
N VAL A 171 0.53 17.20 5.37
CA VAL A 171 0.87 15.94 6.06
C VAL A 171 -0.12 15.72 7.18
N HIS A 172 -0.64 14.50 7.34
CA HIS A 172 -1.57 14.12 8.40
C HIS A 172 -1.17 12.79 9.05
N VAL A 173 -1.41 12.69 10.36
CA VAL A 173 -1.18 11.48 11.17
C VAL A 173 -2.53 10.91 11.63
N PRO A 174 -3.04 9.81 11.01
CA PRO A 174 -4.27 9.18 11.47
C PRO A 174 -4.16 8.61 12.90
N MET A 175 -5.26 8.65 13.66
CA MET A 175 -5.34 8.15 15.04
C MET A 175 -5.46 6.62 15.08
N THR A 176 -4.34 5.89 14.93
CA THR A 176 -4.36 4.40 14.81
C THR A 176 -3.62 3.63 15.90
N GLN A 177 -2.79 4.26 16.75
CA GLN A 177 -2.03 3.58 17.81
C GLN A 177 -2.41 4.00 19.24
N GLY A 178 -3.42 4.86 19.39
CA GLY A 178 -3.95 5.27 20.69
C GLY A 178 -3.09 6.34 21.38
N GLY A 179 -2.60 7.30 20.59
CA GLY A 179 -1.71 8.38 21.04
C GLY A 179 -0.24 7.96 21.22
N LYS A 180 0.18 6.86 20.57
CA LYS A 180 1.55 6.31 20.67
C LYS A 180 2.39 6.60 19.43
N ALA A 181 1.75 6.82 18.28
CA ALA A 181 2.41 7.32 17.08
C ALA A 181 2.62 8.83 17.20
N LYS A 182 3.78 9.29 16.73
CA LYS A 182 4.18 10.69 16.65
C LYS A 182 5.22 10.82 15.54
N ILE A 183 5.14 11.88 14.74
CA ILE A 183 6.13 12.17 13.70
C ILE A 183 6.82 13.51 13.91
N ARG A 184 7.97 13.69 13.27
CA ARG A 184 8.65 14.98 13.09
C ARG A 184 8.87 15.22 11.60
N ILE A 185 8.57 16.43 11.13
CA ILE A 185 8.79 16.82 9.73
C ILE A 185 10.11 17.59 9.62
N ASP A 186 10.95 17.20 8.64
CA ASP A 186 12.19 17.89 8.27
C ASP A 186 13.17 18.14 9.45
N GLY A 187 13.17 17.24 10.44
CA GLY A 187 14.00 17.35 11.65
C GLY A 187 13.63 18.49 12.60
N ARG A 188 12.47 19.15 12.43
CA ARG A 188 12.11 20.37 13.18
C ARG A 188 11.23 20.09 14.40
N GLU A 189 11.65 20.55 15.58
CA GLU A 189 10.92 20.33 16.85
C GLU A 189 9.55 21.03 16.90
N ASP A 190 9.39 22.16 16.20
CA ASP A 190 8.13 22.90 16.05
C ASP A 190 7.18 22.27 15.00
N ALA A 191 7.63 21.26 14.27
CA ALA A 191 6.86 20.46 13.32
C ALA A 191 6.69 18.99 13.78
N GLU A 192 6.59 18.78 15.10
CA GLU A 192 6.22 17.50 15.69
C GLU A 192 4.69 17.33 15.76
N LEU A 193 4.17 16.25 15.17
CA LEU A 193 2.74 15.97 15.06
C LEU A 193 2.37 14.67 15.79
N ALA A 194 1.32 14.71 16.61
CA ALA A 194 0.75 13.53 17.25
C ALA A 194 -0.42 12.94 16.43
N GLU A 195 -0.93 11.79 16.86
CA GLU A 195 -2.15 11.18 16.29
C GLU A 195 -3.33 12.16 16.27
N GLY A 196 -3.83 12.45 15.07
CA GLY A 196 -4.91 13.40 14.79
C GLY A 196 -4.44 14.70 14.16
N ASP A 197 -3.18 15.07 14.32
CA ASP A 197 -2.65 16.35 13.86
C ASP A 197 -2.36 16.36 12.35
N GLY A 198 -2.16 17.55 11.80
CA GLY A 198 -1.65 17.73 10.45
C GLY A 198 -0.93 19.07 10.28
N ALA A 199 -0.05 19.15 9.29
CA ALA A 199 0.74 20.33 8.98
C ALA A 199 0.60 20.74 7.51
N PHE A 200 0.52 22.05 7.29
CA PHE A 200 0.65 22.66 5.97
C PHE A 200 2.12 23.03 5.73
N VAL A 201 2.69 22.52 4.65
CA VAL A 201 4.06 22.76 4.20
C VAL A 201 3.98 23.55 2.90
N GLU A 202 4.37 24.82 2.96
CA GLU A 202 4.36 25.75 1.82
C GLU A 202 5.78 26.21 1.46
N GLY A 203 5.94 26.73 0.24
CA GLY A 203 7.24 27.24 -0.24
C GLY A 203 8.19 26.17 -0.76
N VAL A 204 7.68 24.95 -0.94
CA VAL A 204 8.38 23.79 -1.53
C VAL A 204 8.16 23.69 -3.04
N TYR A 205 9.04 22.97 -3.72
CA TYR A 205 9.06 22.79 -5.17
C TYR A 205 9.15 21.32 -5.57
N ALA A 206 8.72 21.01 -6.79
CA ALA A 206 8.77 19.65 -7.34
C ALA A 206 10.21 19.12 -7.35
N GLY A 207 10.43 17.95 -6.75
CA GLY A 207 11.75 17.35 -6.56
C GLY A 207 12.39 17.60 -5.19
N ASP A 208 11.87 18.53 -4.38
CA ASP A 208 12.30 18.69 -2.98
C ASP A 208 12.03 17.41 -2.18
N LYS A 209 12.84 17.17 -1.14
CA LYS A 209 12.74 16.00 -0.27
C LYS A 209 12.18 16.42 1.08
N LEU A 210 10.99 15.94 1.43
CA LEU A 210 10.38 16.14 2.73
C LEU A 210 10.59 14.90 3.59
N ALA A 211 11.46 14.99 4.59
CA ALA A 211 11.68 13.91 5.55
C ALA A 211 10.56 13.88 6.60
N ILE A 212 10.05 12.68 6.90
CA ILE A 212 9.06 12.42 7.93
C ILE A 212 9.59 11.30 8.84
N GLU A 213 10.02 11.67 10.04
CA GLU A 213 10.61 10.78 11.03
C GLU A 213 9.54 10.25 11.97
N SER A 214 9.51 8.94 12.25
CA SER A 214 8.68 8.37 13.32
C SER A 214 9.42 8.47 14.65
N ILE A 215 8.94 9.36 15.52
CA ILE A 215 9.51 9.65 16.85
C ILE A 215 8.64 9.12 18.00
N GLY A 216 7.53 8.44 17.66
CA GLY A 216 6.64 7.78 18.61
C GLY A 216 7.16 6.43 19.10
N SER A 217 6.40 5.82 20.02
CA SER A 217 6.69 4.48 20.56
C SER A 217 6.01 3.34 19.77
N ALA A 218 5.21 3.68 18.76
CA ALA A 218 4.55 2.78 17.85
C ALA A 218 4.66 3.31 16.41
N ALA A 219 4.51 2.43 15.42
CA ALA A 219 4.58 2.80 14.01
C ALA A 219 3.52 3.86 13.65
N ALA A 220 3.95 4.93 12.99
CA ALA A 220 3.09 6.02 12.58
C ALA A 220 2.51 5.75 11.19
N GLU A 221 1.18 5.80 11.06
CA GLU A 221 0.56 5.96 9.76
C GLU A 221 0.65 7.44 9.34
N VAL A 222 0.99 7.69 8.08
CA VAL A 222 1.18 9.03 7.54
C VAL A 222 0.48 9.13 6.20
N ILE A 223 -0.30 10.19 6.02
CA ILE A 223 -0.90 10.58 4.76
C ILE A 223 -0.24 11.88 4.30
N VAL A 224 0.14 11.94 3.02
CA VAL A 224 0.69 13.12 2.35
C VAL A 224 -0.21 13.47 1.18
N LEU A 225 -0.80 14.66 1.20
CA LEU A 225 -1.56 15.24 0.09
C LEU A 225 -0.71 16.36 -0.51
N ASP A 226 -0.40 16.28 -1.80
CA ASP A 226 0.55 17.17 -2.47
C ASP A 226 -0.15 17.86 -3.66
N THR A 227 -0.20 19.19 -3.68
CA THR A 227 -0.90 20.01 -4.69
C THR A 227 -0.02 21.13 -5.23
N ALA A 228 -0.33 21.61 -6.43
CA ALA A 228 0.06 22.94 -6.92
C ALA A 228 -0.44 24.06 -5.99
#